data_AF-A0A924TKQ7-F1
#
_entry.id   AF-A0A924TKQ7-F1
#
_cell.length_a   1.000
_cell.length_b   1.000
_cell.length_c   1.000
_cell.angle_alpha   90.00
_cell.angle_beta   90.00
_cell.angle_gamma   90.00
#
_symmetry.space_group_name_H-M   'P 1'
#
loop_
_entity.id
_entity.type
_entity.pdbx_description
1 polymer ?
#
loop_
_entity_poly.entity_id
_entity_poly.type
_entity_poly.pdbx_seq_one_letter_code
_entity_poly.pdbx_strand_id
1 'polypeptide(L)'
;KMFGDVPLFIDRRLTLADSKALTRAPKADVYKQIEADLTSAITVLPTVQVDKGRITKYAAQAFLGKVYLYQNKYDAAAAMFENLITPNAFSLVSDFSSIFSPSGENGTEAVFEIQYSNLSATYDWAHTTRGQGNLSVQQCGIRSLNGSSAMPFASGWSFNLPTQNLASAYAAGDKRKDATCFNIDAYVLANPSYAVTYQVAPYRSTGLYNYKYLPRKGETSGQVELNYSNNFRTIRYADVLLMAAEANNKATAANDIKAQTYINRVRRRAFGDLLHDVTVTGTTLYDAILNERRLELAMEGERFFDLVRTGKAASTLGTLGFKAGKNELFPIPQSEIEVSGLVQNPGY
;
A
#
# COMPACT_ATOMS: atom_id res chain seq x y z
N LYS A 1 4.94 13.69 -0.02
CA LYS A 1 5.30 12.76 -1.12
C LYS A 1 4.49 12.95 -2.41
N MET A 2 3.19 13.25 -2.35
CA MET A 2 2.34 13.44 -3.55
C MET A 2 2.51 14.81 -4.21
N PHE A 3 2.53 15.89 -3.42
CA PHE A 3 2.46 17.27 -3.93
C PHE A 3 3.76 18.07 -3.81
N GLY A 4 4.84 17.47 -3.28
CA GLY A 4 6.08 18.19 -3.01
C GLY A 4 5.92 19.14 -1.82
N ASP A 5 6.20 20.41 -2.04
CA ASP A 5 6.03 21.49 -1.07
C ASP A 5 4.53 21.68 -0.76
N VAL A 6 4.17 21.91 0.49
CA VAL A 6 2.77 22.07 0.92
C VAL A 6 2.66 23.10 2.05
N PRO A 7 1.50 23.73 2.26
CA PRO A 7 1.29 24.55 3.45
C PRO A 7 1.54 23.76 4.74
N LEU A 8 2.29 24.34 5.67
CA LEU A 8 2.70 23.70 6.93
C LEU A 8 2.32 24.58 8.12
N PHE A 9 1.49 24.05 9.00
CA PHE A 9 1.01 24.71 10.22
C PHE A 9 1.10 23.71 11.37
N ILE A 10 1.75 24.11 12.46
CA ILE A 10 2.18 23.17 13.53
C ILE A 10 1.73 23.61 14.93
N ASP A 11 1.27 24.84 15.07
CA ASP A 11 1.03 25.52 16.34
C ASP A 11 -0.44 25.92 16.56
N ARG A 12 -1.28 25.83 15.54
CA ARG A 12 -2.70 26.21 15.61
C ARG A 12 -3.57 25.56 14.55
N ARG A 13 -4.89 25.64 14.75
CA ARG A 13 -5.89 25.34 13.72
C ARG A 13 -6.01 26.50 12.75
N LEU A 14 -6.24 26.18 11.48
CA LEU A 14 -6.55 27.17 10.45
C LEU A 14 -7.97 27.71 10.61
N THR A 15 -8.14 28.96 10.20
CA THR A 15 -9.42 29.66 10.07
C THR A 15 -9.74 29.91 8.59
N LEU A 16 -10.98 30.30 8.29
CA LEU A 16 -11.38 30.71 6.94
C LEU A 16 -10.60 31.93 6.43
N ALA A 17 -10.06 32.77 7.32
CA ALA A 17 -9.25 33.91 6.90
C ALA A 17 -7.87 33.44 6.40
N ASP A 18 -7.29 32.42 7.04
CA ASP A 18 -5.97 31.89 6.66
C ASP A 18 -5.99 31.25 5.27
N SER A 19 -7.11 30.65 4.86
CA SER A 19 -7.21 29.94 3.59
C SER A 19 -6.95 30.83 2.37
N LYS A 20 -7.03 32.16 2.50
CA LYS A 20 -6.80 33.08 1.39
C LYS A 20 -5.34 33.47 1.18
N ALA A 21 -4.46 33.08 2.08
CA ALA A 21 -3.06 33.54 2.12
C ALA A 21 -2.08 32.41 2.46
N LEU A 22 -2.46 31.15 2.21
CA LEU A 22 -1.60 30.02 2.47
C LEU A 22 -0.35 30.08 1.57
N THR A 23 0.81 29.77 2.12
CA THR A 23 2.06 29.61 1.38
C THR A 23 2.56 28.19 1.53
N ARG A 24 3.29 27.69 0.53
CA ARG A 24 3.85 26.34 0.56
C ARG A 24 5.19 26.37 1.28
N ALA A 25 5.35 25.54 2.29
CA ALA A 25 6.63 25.29 2.92
C ALA A 25 7.43 24.26 2.11
N PRO A 26 8.77 24.38 2.06
CA PRO A 26 9.62 23.40 1.41
C PRO A 26 9.36 21.98 1.93
N LYS A 27 9.36 20.99 1.03
CA LYS A 27 9.22 19.56 1.34
C LYS A 27 10.18 19.10 2.44
N ALA A 28 11.38 19.68 2.49
CA ALA A 28 12.37 19.37 3.53
C ALA A 28 11.87 19.76 4.94
N ASP A 29 11.20 20.90 5.09
CA ASP A 29 10.71 21.36 6.39
C ASP A 29 9.47 20.56 6.82
N VAL A 30 8.63 20.14 5.87
CA VAL A 30 7.54 19.20 6.11
C VAL A 30 8.08 17.86 6.64
N TYR A 31 9.17 17.34 6.06
CA TYR A 31 9.79 16.12 6.58
C TYR A 31 10.42 16.30 7.96
N LYS A 32 11.05 17.44 8.25
CA LYS A 32 11.56 17.74 9.59
C LYS A 32 10.44 17.69 10.63
N GLN A 33 9.28 18.26 10.33
CA GLN A 33 8.13 18.19 11.24
C GLN A 33 7.63 16.75 11.42
N ILE A 34 7.49 15.98 10.34
CA ILE A 34 7.08 14.57 10.40
C ILE A 34 8.05 13.76 11.28
N GLU A 35 9.36 13.98 11.13
CA GLU A 35 10.39 13.34 11.96
C GLU A 35 10.25 13.72 13.44
N ALA A 36 10.01 14.99 13.74
CA ALA A 36 9.83 15.48 15.10
C ALA A 36 8.58 14.88 15.77
N ASP A 37 7.46 14.82 15.06
CA ASP A 37 6.20 14.27 15.56
C ASP A 37 6.33 12.77 15.84
N LEU A 38 6.89 12.01 14.89
CA LEU A 38 7.09 10.57 15.06
C LEU A 38 8.09 10.26 16.17
N THR A 39 9.19 11.02 16.27
CA THR A 39 10.17 10.85 17.35
C THR A 39 9.52 11.09 18.71
N SER A 40 8.73 12.16 18.84
CA SER A 40 7.98 12.46 20.06
C SER A 40 6.97 11.35 20.39
N ALA A 41 6.21 10.88 19.40
CA ALA A 41 5.25 9.80 19.57
C ALA A 41 5.89 8.49 20.06
N ILE A 42 7.07 8.12 19.54
CA ILE A 42 7.82 6.93 19.96
C ILE A 42 8.14 6.95 21.47
N THR A 43 8.37 8.13 22.05
CA THR A 43 8.67 8.24 23.49
C THR A 43 7.49 7.92 24.40
N VAL A 44 6.26 8.17 23.95
CA VAL A 44 5.06 8.08 24.80
C VAL A 44 4.12 6.92 24.44
N LEU A 45 4.20 6.39 23.22
CA LEU A 45 3.32 5.31 22.78
C LEU A 45 3.69 3.97 23.44
N PRO A 46 2.70 3.12 23.76
CA PRO A 46 2.96 1.74 24.19
C PRO A 46 3.29 0.86 22.98
N THR A 47 4.00 -0.25 23.20
CA THR A 47 4.30 -1.25 22.16
C THR A 47 3.08 -2.07 21.74
N VAL A 48 2.07 -2.17 22.62
CA VAL A 48 0.78 -2.82 22.38
C VAL A 48 -0.33 -1.87 22.82
N GLN A 49 -1.42 -1.84 22.07
CA GLN A 49 -2.62 -1.08 22.41
C GLN A 49 -3.74 -2.03 22.84
N VAL A 50 -4.56 -1.59 23.79
CA VAL A 50 -5.77 -2.34 24.20
C VAL A 50 -6.79 -2.32 23.05
N ASP A 51 -7.03 -1.13 22.48
CA ASP A 51 -7.91 -0.98 21.34
C ASP A 51 -7.13 -1.24 20.04
N LYS A 52 -7.60 -2.21 19.25
CA LYS A 52 -7.03 -2.52 17.94
C LYS A 52 -7.15 -1.32 16.99
N GLY A 53 -6.17 -1.18 16.10
CA GLY A 53 -6.09 -0.08 15.14
C GLY A 53 -5.51 1.24 15.69
N ARG A 54 -5.31 1.37 17.01
CA ARG A 54 -4.55 2.51 17.55
C ARG A 54 -3.06 2.37 17.22
N ILE A 55 -2.40 3.50 16.97
CA ILE A 55 -0.97 3.51 16.67
C ILE A 55 -0.16 2.99 17.88
N THR A 56 0.81 2.12 17.62
CA THR A 56 1.76 1.60 18.61
C THR A 56 3.13 2.27 18.46
N LYS A 57 4.01 2.09 19.46
CA LYS A 57 5.42 2.49 19.36
C LYS A 57 6.10 1.87 18.14
N TYR A 58 5.86 0.58 17.90
CA TYR A 58 6.46 -0.11 16.75
C TYR A 58 5.92 0.41 15.41
N ALA A 59 4.63 0.76 15.33
CA ALA A 59 4.06 1.40 14.15
C ALA A 59 4.70 2.78 13.90
N ALA A 60 4.87 3.59 14.94
CA ALA A 60 5.55 4.88 14.83
C ALA A 60 7.02 4.73 14.38
N GLN A 61 7.75 3.74 14.91
CA GLN A 61 9.11 3.40 14.44
C GLN A 61 9.13 2.97 12.98
N ALA A 62 8.20 2.12 12.55
CA ALA A 62 8.10 1.68 11.17
C ALA A 62 7.79 2.85 10.20
N PHE A 63 6.91 3.76 10.59
CA PHE A 63 6.65 4.99 9.83
C PHE A 63 7.88 5.90 9.78
N LEU A 64 8.59 6.08 10.89
CA LEU A 64 9.80 6.90 10.93
C LEU A 64 10.91 6.31 10.07
N GLY A 65 11.10 4.99 10.10
CA GLY A 65 12.01 4.28 9.20
C GLY A 65 11.66 4.50 7.73
N LYS A 66 10.37 4.44 7.37
CA LYS A 66 9.88 4.74 6.01
C LYS A 66 10.14 6.20 5.62
N VAL A 67 9.96 7.14 6.54
CA VAL A 67 10.27 8.58 6.34
C VAL A 67 11.76 8.81 6.08
N TYR A 68 12.63 8.16 6.86
CA TYR A 68 14.08 8.21 6.65
C TYR A 68 14.48 7.57 5.31
N LEU A 69 13.90 6.43 4.95
CA LEU A 69 14.15 5.77 3.67
C LEU A 69 13.79 6.67 2.48
N TYR A 70 12.65 7.36 2.54
CA TYR A 70 12.20 8.31 1.51
C TYR A 70 13.09 9.56 1.37
N GLN A 71 13.99 9.77 2.32
CA GLN A 71 14.99 10.84 2.33
C GLN A 71 16.42 10.31 2.16
N ASN A 72 16.59 9.04 1.80
CA ASN A 72 17.88 8.36 1.66
C ASN A 72 18.73 8.36 2.94
N LYS A 73 18.11 8.53 4.12
CA LYS A 73 18.76 8.43 5.44
C LYS A 73 18.85 6.96 5.87
N TYR A 74 19.62 6.16 5.11
CA TYR A 74 19.57 4.70 5.18
C TYR A 74 19.99 4.13 6.55
N ASP A 75 21.05 4.67 7.17
CA ASP A 75 21.50 4.19 8.48
C ASP A 75 20.44 4.43 9.58
N ALA A 76 19.79 5.60 9.57
CA ALA A 76 18.70 5.92 10.49
C ALA A 76 17.45 5.07 10.21
N ALA A 77 17.13 4.83 8.93
CA ALA A 77 16.03 3.95 8.54
C ALA A 77 16.25 2.52 9.03
N ALA A 78 17.44 1.95 8.80
CA ALA A 78 17.80 0.62 9.27
C ALA A 78 17.63 0.51 10.78
N ALA A 79 18.20 1.45 11.56
CA ALA A 79 18.06 1.47 13.02
C ALA A 79 16.59 1.48 13.47
N MET A 80 15.72 2.25 12.80
CA MET A 80 14.29 2.26 13.14
C MET A 80 13.62 0.92 12.87
N PHE A 81 13.92 0.25 11.75
CA PHE A 81 13.33 -1.05 11.44
C PHE A 81 13.84 -2.18 12.35
N GLU A 82 15.09 -2.11 12.79
CA GLU A 82 15.66 -3.08 13.74
C GLU A 82 14.91 -3.12 15.07
N ASN A 83 14.37 -1.98 15.52
CA ASN A 83 13.65 -1.89 16.79
C ASN A 83 12.39 -2.76 16.85
N LEU A 84 11.82 -3.15 15.71
CA LEU A 84 10.68 -4.08 15.65
C LEU A 84 11.05 -5.45 15.09
N ILE A 85 12.11 -5.56 14.28
CA ILE A 85 12.59 -6.85 13.76
C ILE A 85 13.30 -7.66 14.84
N THR A 86 14.25 -7.06 15.56
CA THR A 86 15.07 -7.74 16.59
C THR A 86 14.24 -8.40 17.70
N PRO A 87 13.24 -7.71 18.30
CA PRO A 87 12.41 -8.35 19.32
C PRO A 87 11.35 -9.31 18.76
N ASN A 88 11.30 -9.52 17.43
CA ASN A 88 10.23 -10.27 16.76
C ASN A 88 8.82 -9.74 17.09
N ALA A 89 8.64 -8.42 17.05
CA ALA A 89 7.36 -7.78 17.39
C ALA A 89 6.21 -8.17 16.45
N PHE A 90 6.54 -8.61 15.23
CA PHE A 90 5.60 -9.06 14.20
C PHE A 90 6.15 -10.30 13.48
N SER A 91 5.26 -11.03 12.81
CA SER A 91 5.62 -12.21 12.02
C SER A 91 4.84 -12.25 10.70
N LEU A 92 5.50 -12.78 9.66
CA LEU A 92 4.84 -13.05 8.39
C LEU A 92 3.79 -14.14 8.59
N VAL A 93 2.61 -13.97 8.01
CA VAL A 93 1.62 -15.05 7.97
C VAL A 93 2.09 -16.15 7.01
N SER A 94 1.73 -17.40 7.31
CA SER A 94 2.06 -18.55 6.46
C SER A 94 1.34 -18.50 5.11
N ASP A 95 0.05 -18.18 5.12
CA ASP A 95 -0.78 -18.00 3.92
C ASP A 95 -0.89 -16.51 3.59
N PHE A 96 -0.24 -16.10 2.49
CA PHE A 96 -0.29 -14.73 1.99
C PHE A 96 -1.70 -14.25 1.65
N SER A 97 -2.58 -15.14 1.19
CA SER A 97 -3.94 -14.76 0.79
C SER A 97 -4.81 -14.35 1.99
N SER A 98 -4.51 -14.90 3.17
CA SER A 98 -5.20 -14.58 4.42
C SER A 98 -4.99 -13.15 4.90
N ILE A 99 -3.95 -12.44 4.44
CA ILE A 99 -3.64 -11.06 4.85
C ILE A 99 -4.82 -10.14 4.56
N PHE A 100 -5.51 -10.36 3.44
CA PHE A 100 -6.53 -9.44 2.95
C PHE A 100 -7.96 -9.95 3.14
N SER A 101 -8.16 -10.97 3.98
CA SER A 101 -9.48 -11.41 4.43
C SER A 101 -9.84 -10.76 5.78
N PRO A 102 -11.11 -10.85 6.21
CA PRO A 102 -11.53 -10.40 7.55
C PRO A 102 -10.75 -11.08 8.67
N SER A 103 -10.40 -12.37 8.53
CA SER A 103 -9.62 -13.09 9.53
C SER A 103 -8.17 -12.60 9.66
N GLY A 104 -7.66 -11.88 8.65
CA GLY A 104 -6.32 -11.28 8.66
C GLY A 104 -6.26 -9.90 9.28
N GLU A 105 -7.38 -9.30 9.70
CA GLU A 105 -7.42 -7.95 10.26
C GLU A 105 -6.72 -7.88 11.61
N ASN A 106 -5.86 -6.87 11.76
CA ASN A 106 -5.02 -6.70 12.96
C ASN A 106 -4.23 -7.98 13.32
N GLY A 107 -3.86 -8.77 12.31
CA GLY A 107 -3.11 -10.02 12.46
C GLY A 107 -1.63 -9.80 12.77
N THR A 108 -0.85 -10.89 12.80
CA THR A 108 0.56 -10.86 13.20
C THR A 108 1.48 -10.09 12.25
N GLU A 109 1.04 -9.87 11.01
CA GLU A 109 1.77 -9.08 10.01
C GLU A 109 1.35 -7.60 10.01
N ALA A 110 0.27 -7.24 10.72
CA ALA A 110 -0.34 -5.92 10.69
C ALA A 110 0.40 -4.93 11.60
N VAL A 111 1.27 -4.10 11.02
CA VAL A 111 1.99 -3.06 11.76
C VAL A 111 1.09 -1.85 11.98
N PHE A 112 0.37 -1.41 10.94
CA PHE A 112 -0.73 -0.45 11.07
C PHE A 112 -1.74 -0.58 9.93
N GLU A 113 -3.02 -0.53 10.28
CA GLU A 113 -4.16 -0.66 9.37
C GLU A 113 -5.18 0.44 9.62
N ILE A 114 -5.71 1.02 8.54
CA ILE A 114 -6.94 1.82 8.62
C ILE A 114 -8.10 0.86 8.85
N GLN A 115 -8.80 1.09 9.96
CA GLN A 115 -9.93 0.26 10.37
C GLN A 115 -11.18 0.63 9.58
N TYR A 116 -11.82 -0.36 8.98
CA TYR A 116 -13.13 -0.24 8.34
C TYR A 116 -14.15 -1.12 9.05
N SER A 117 -15.43 -0.77 8.91
CA SER A 117 -16.54 -1.46 9.56
C SER A 117 -17.80 -1.36 8.72
N ASN A 118 -18.63 -2.40 8.77
CA ASN A 118 -19.97 -2.46 8.21
C ASN A 118 -21.06 -2.33 9.30
N LEU A 119 -20.73 -1.83 10.48
CA LEU A 119 -21.68 -1.73 11.60
C LEU A 119 -22.51 -0.43 11.55
N SER A 120 -22.04 0.59 10.82
CA SER A 120 -22.77 1.85 10.68
C SER A 120 -23.82 1.76 9.58
N ALA A 121 -25.09 1.87 9.97
CA ALA A 121 -26.20 1.89 9.01
C ALA A 121 -26.36 3.23 8.27
N THR A 122 -25.54 4.25 8.59
CA THR A 122 -25.70 5.61 8.03
C THR A 122 -24.85 5.90 6.82
N TYR A 123 -24.01 4.96 6.36
CA TYR A 123 -23.24 5.18 5.13
C TYR A 123 -24.09 4.79 3.92
N ASP A 124 -24.71 5.79 3.32
CA ASP A 124 -25.47 5.68 2.09
C ASP A 124 -25.10 6.83 1.13
N TRP A 125 -25.73 6.85 -0.04
CA TRP A 125 -25.49 7.88 -1.05
C TRP A 125 -25.95 9.28 -0.65
N ALA A 126 -26.83 9.41 0.34
CA ALA A 126 -27.24 10.69 0.91
C ALA A 126 -26.28 11.19 2.00
N HIS A 127 -25.47 10.30 2.59
CA HIS A 127 -24.61 10.57 3.75
C HIS A 127 -23.18 10.06 3.54
N THR A 128 -22.56 10.44 2.42
CA THR A 128 -21.27 9.89 1.98
C THR A 128 -20.07 10.17 2.90
N THR A 129 -20.20 11.08 3.86
CA THR A 129 -19.16 11.44 4.84
C THR A 129 -19.35 10.81 6.22
N ARG A 130 -20.43 10.04 6.43
CA ARG A 130 -20.82 9.51 7.75
C ARG A 130 -20.57 8.01 7.90
N GLY A 131 -19.77 7.45 7.00
CA GLY A 131 -19.52 6.03 6.92
C GLY A 131 -18.19 5.57 7.48
N GLN A 132 -18.15 4.29 7.83
CA GLN A 132 -16.95 3.58 8.29
C GLN A 132 -16.53 2.47 7.32
N GLY A 133 -17.22 2.33 6.19
CA GLY A 133 -17.01 1.26 5.23
C GLY A 133 -15.97 1.56 4.17
N ASN A 134 -15.43 0.50 3.57
CA ASN A 134 -14.38 0.54 2.58
C ASN A 134 -14.95 0.49 1.15
N LEU A 135 -15.14 1.67 0.55
CA LEU A 135 -15.56 1.79 -0.84
C LEU A 135 -14.55 1.19 -1.84
N SER A 136 -13.27 1.13 -1.52
CA SER A 136 -12.24 0.64 -2.44
C SER A 136 -12.40 -0.84 -2.78
N VAL A 137 -13.04 -1.63 -1.91
CA VAL A 137 -13.40 -3.02 -2.19
C VAL A 137 -14.37 -3.08 -3.37
N GLN A 138 -15.47 -2.31 -3.32
CA GLN A 138 -16.42 -2.19 -4.42
C GLN A 138 -15.75 -1.74 -5.72
N GLN A 139 -14.86 -0.76 -5.65
CA GLN A 139 -14.13 -0.27 -6.84
C GLN A 139 -13.33 -1.40 -7.51
N CYS A 140 -12.67 -2.25 -6.73
CA CYS A 140 -11.82 -3.34 -7.23
C CYS A 140 -12.61 -4.55 -7.76
N GLY A 141 -13.90 -4.67 -7.47
CA GLY A 141 -14.68 -5.85 -7.85
C GLY A 141 -15.03 -5.94 -9.33
N ILE A 142 -15.46 -7.13 -9.75
CA ILE A 142 -15.78 -7.42 -11.15
C ILE A 142 -17.15 -6.83 -11.51
N ARG A 143 -17.19 -6.02 -12.56
CA ARG A 143 -18.42 -5.37 -13.04
C ARG A 143 -19.45 -6.37 -13.54
N SER A 144 -20.68 -6.17 -13.09
CA SER A 144 -21.84 -7.02 -13.38
C SER A 144 -21.64 -8.51 -13.07
N LEU A 145 -20.77 -8.82 -12.10
CA LEU A 145 -20.53 -10.20 -11.66
C LEU A 145 -21.81 -10.79 -11.03
N ASN A 146 -22.22 -11.94 -11.53
CA ASN A 146 -23.32 -12.73 -11.01
C ASN A 146 -22.95 -14.21 -11.05
N GLY A 147 -23.70 -15.03 -10.33
CA GLY A 147 -23.52 -16.47 -10.24
C GLY A 147 -24.42 -17.04 -9.15
N SER A 148 -24.34 -18.35 -8.95
CA SER A 148 -25.10 -19.07 -7.93
C SER A 148 -24.90 -18.48 -6.52
N SER A 149 -25.80 -18.81 -5.59
CA SER A 149 -25.68 -18.44 -4.18
C SER A 149 -24.37 -18.91 -3.55
N ALA A 150 -23.85 -20.06 -3.98
CA ALA A 150 -22.60 -20.65 -3.49
C ALA A 150 -21.32 -19.94 -3.97
N MET A 151 -21.39 -19.12 -5.02
CA MET A 151 -20.23 -18.31 -5.45
C MET A 151 -19.88 -17.27 -4.37
N PRO A 152 -18.64 -17.19 -3.87
CA PRO A 152 -18.29 -16.35 -2.72
C PRO A 152 -18.12 -14.86 -3.05
N PHE A 153 -18.03 -14.49 -4.32
CA PHE A 153 -17.72 -13.12 -4.74
C PHE A 153 -18.96 -12.28 -5.02
N ALA A 154 -18.82 -10.97 -4.85
CA ALA A 154 -19.83 -9.96 -5.17
C ALA A 154 -19.35 -9.05 -6.31
N SER A 155 -20.29 -8.35 -6.96
CA SER A 155 -19.97 -7.44 -8.07
C SER A 155 -19.30 -6.15 -7.60
N GLY A 156 -18.44 -5.59 -8.44
CA GLY A 156 -17.81 -4.29 -8.28
C GLY A 156 -17.83 -3.44 -9.55
N TRP A 157 -16.84 -2.56 -9.71
CA TRP A 157 -16.81 -1.57 -10.80
C TRP A 157 -15.60 -1.66 -11.74
N SER A 158 -14.76 -2.68 -11.59
CA SER A 158 -13.60 -3.01 -12.41
C SER A 158 -12.52 -1.91 -12.47
N PHE A 159 -12.25 -1.25 -11.34
CA PHE A 159 -11.08 -0.37 -11.18
C PHE A 159 -9.87 -1.14 -10.67
N ASN A 160 -8.69 -0.52 -10.74
CA ASN A 160 -7.43 -1.07 -10.23
C ASN A 160 -7.14 -2.49 -10.75
N LEU A 161 -7.27 -2.68 -12.07
CA LEU A 161 -7.00 -3.97 -12.70
C LEU A 161 -5.49 -4.24 -12.77
N PRO A 162 -5.00 -5.38 -12.26
CA PRO A 162 -3.61 -5.79 -12.46
C PRO A 162 -3.27 -5.85 -13.95
N THR A 163 -2.08 -5.37 -14.30
CA THR A 163 -1.59 -5.44 -15.68
C THR A 163 -1.05 -6.82 -15.98
N GLN A 164 -1.09 -7.22 -17.27
CA GLN A 164 -0.41 -8.44 -17.70
C GLN A 164 1.09 -8.38 -17.42
N ASN A 165 1.72 -7.20 -17.55
CA ASN A 165 3.12 -7.01 -17.18
C ASN A 165 3.41 -7.31 -15.70
N LEU A 166 2.47 -7.02 -14.78
CA LEU A 166 2.60 -7.44 -13.38
C LEU A 166 2.41 -8.95 -13.23
N ALA A 167 1.38 -9.53 -13.82
CA ALA A 167 1.10 -10.97 -13.71
C ALA A 167 2.23 -11.86 -14.28
N SER A 168 2.87 -11.42 -15.36
CA SER A 168 4.03 -12.09 -15.96
C SER A 168 5.33 -11.90 -15.18
N ALA A 169 5.38 -10.97 -14.21
CA ALA A 169 6.58 -10.74 -13.40
C ALA A 169 6.74 -11.76 -12.25
N TYR A 170 5.67 -12.47 -11.89
CA TYR A 170 5.72 -13.55 -10.91
C TYR A 170 6.36 -14.79 -11.52
N ALA A 171 7.35 -15.37 -10.83
CA ALA A 171 7.96 -16.63 -11.22
C ALA A 171 6.97 -17.79 -11.02
N ALA A 172 7.20 -18.91 -11.73
CA ALA A 172 6.46 -20.14 -11.49
C ALA A 172 6.60 -20.58 -10.02
N GLY A 173 5.50 -21.03 -9.40
CA GLY A 173 5.48 -21.44 -7.99
C GLY A 173 5.33 -20.29 -6.98
N ASP A 174 5.36 -19.02 -7.40
CA ASP A 174 5.10 -17.90 -6.49
C ASP A 174 3.61 -17.83 -6.11
N LYS A 175 3.31 -18.16 -4.84
CA LYS A 175 1.94 -18.25 -4.32
C LYS A 175 1.21 -16.91 -4.27
N ARG A 176 1.93 -15.79 -4.40
CA ARG A 176 1.34 -14.44 -4.34
C ARG A 176 0.61 -14.05 -5.61
N LYS A 177 0.92 -14.69 -6.74
CA LYS A 177 0.33 -14.36 -8.05
C LYS A 177 -1.19 -14.45 -7.99
N ASP A 178 -1.74 -15.60 -7.59
CA ASP A 178 -3.18 -15.82 -7.59
C ASP A 178 -3.89 -15.03 -6.47
N ALA A 179 -3.17 -14.77 -5.38
CA ALA A 179 -3.61 -13.90 -4.28
C ALA A 179 -3.48 -12.39 -4.60
N THR A 180 -3.04 -12.02 -5.81
CA THR A 180 -2.91 -10.62 -6.26
C THR A 180 -3.68 -10.38 -7.56
N CYS A 181 -3.45 -11.23 -8.56
CA CYS A 181 -3.94 -11.12 -9.93
C CYS A 181 -5.00 -12.19 -10.20
N PHE A 182 -6.24 -11.96 -9.74
CA PHE A 182 -7.34 -12.88 -9.93
C PHE A 182 -7.72 -13.00 -11.41
N ASN A 183 -7.55 -14.19 -12.00
CA ASN A 183 -7.94 -14.47 -13.36
C ASN A 183 -9.39 -14.97 -13.40
N ILE A 184 -10.31 -14.14 -13.92
CA ILE A 184 -11.74 -14.49 -13.96
C ILE A 184 -12.02 -15.66 -14.91
N ASP A 185 -11.35 -15.75 -16.05
CA ASP A 185 -11.60 -16.81 -17.04
C ASP A 185 -11.17 -18.17 -16.50
N ALA A 186 -10.01 -18.23 -15.84
CA ALA A 186 -9.56 -19.43 -15.16
C ALA A 186 -10.51 -19.84 -14.03
N TYR A 187 -11.04 -18.86 -13.27
CA TYR A 187 -12.01 -19.11 -12.21
C TYR A 187 -13.33 -19.67 -12.74
N VAL A 188 -13.87 -19.10 -13.83
CA VAL A 188 -15.09 -19.58 -14.49
C VAL A 188 -14.92 -21.01 -14.98
N LEU A 189 -13.79 -21.30 -15.65
CA LEU A 189 -13.48 -22.63 -16.16
C LEU A 189 -13.37 -23.68 -15.04
N ALA A 190 -12.74 -23.31 -13.91
CA ALA A 190 -12.57 -24.20 -12.77
C ALA A 190 -13.86 -24.42 -11.94
N ASN A 191 -14.86 -23.54 -12.09
CA ASN A 191 -16.08 -23.56 -11.27
C ASN A 191 -17.36 -23.48 -12.11
N PRO A 192 -17.62 -24.44 -13.03
CA PRO A 192 -18.77 -24.38 -13.93
C PRO A 192 -20.12 -24.41 -13.18
N SER A 193 -20.16 -25.04 -12.00
CA SER A 193 -21.36 -25.12 -11.16
C SER A 193 -21.82 -23.76 -10.60
N TYR A 194 -20.94 -22.75 -10.57
CA TYR A 194 -21.31 -21.42 -10.10
C TYR A 194 -22.06 -20.60 -11.15
N ALA A 195 -22.12 -21.04 -12.41
CA ALA A 195 -22.82 -20.34 -13.49
C ALA A 195 -22.44 -18.84 -13.55
N VAL A 196 -21.14 -18.56 -13.44
CA VAL A 196 -20.62 -17.20 -13.32
C VAL A 196 -20.87 -16.42 -14.60
N THR A 197 -21.48 -15.25 -14.49
CA THR A 197 -21.61 -14.27 -15.58
C THR A 197 -21.02 -12.94 -15.12
N TYR A 198 -20.47 -12.16 -16.05
CA TYR A 198 -19.86 -10.87 -15.73
C TYR A 198 -19.80 -9.99 -16.99
N GLN A 199 -19.55 -8.68 -16.82
CA GLN A 199 -19.28 -7.83 -17.97
C GLN A 199 -17.92 -8.19 -18.56
N VAL A 200 -17.92 -8.78 -19.76
CA VAL A 200 -16.71 -9.06 -20.52
C VAL A 200 -16.08 -7.76 -21.00
N ALA A 201 -14.75 -7.68 -20.91
CA ALA A 201 -13.95 -6.56 -21.41
C ALA A 201 -14.43 -5.15 -20.97
N PRO A 202 -14.52 -4.85 -19.65
CA PRO A 202 -14.70 -3.48 -19.18
C PRO A 202 -13.56 -2.57 -19.66
N TYR A 203 -13.71 -1.25 -19.48
CA TYR A 203 -12.70 -0.27 -19.91
C TYR A 203 -11.29 -0.65 -19.42
N ARG A 204 -10.35 -0.81 -20.38
CA ARG A 204 -8.96 -1.26 -20.13
C ARG A 204 -8.86 -2.61 -19.40
N SER A 205 -9.79 -3.53 -19.64
CA SER A 205 -9.74 -4.89 -19.11
C SER A 205 -8.44 -5.59 -19.46
N THR A 206 -7.91 -6.33 -18.50
CA THR A 206 -6.75 -7.22 -18.67
C THR A 206 -7.12 -8.69 -18.53
N GLY A 207 -8.39 -9.00 -18.19
CA GLY A 207 -8.83 -10.32 -17.72
C GLY A 207 -8.41 -10.63 -16.28
N LEU A 208 -7.73 -9.69 -15.61
CA LEU A 208 -7.22 -9.82 -14.24
C LEU A 208 -7.87 -8.80 -13.32
N TYR A 209 -8.13 -9.19 -12.08
CA TYR A 209 -8.74 -8.36 -11.04
C TYR A 209 -7.91 -8.37 -9.76
N ASN A 210 -8.02 -7.30 -8.97
CA ASN A 210 -7.28 -7.17 -7.71
C ASN A 210 -7.88 -8.10 -6.65
N TYR A 211 -7.26 -9.26 -6.44
CA TYR A 211 -7.77 -10.26 -5.48
C TYR A 211 -7.78 -9.73 -4.05
N LYS A 212 -6.81 -8.88 -3.69
CA LYS A 212 -6.61 -8.36 -2.32
C LYS A 212 -7.78 -7.53 -1.81
N TYR A 213 -8.56 -6.93 -2.71
CA TYR A 213 -9.75 -6.16 -2.34
C TYR A 213 -10.94 -6.56 -3.20
N LEU A 214 -11.00 -7.82 -3.63
CA LEU A 214 -12.12 -8.34 -4.40
C LEU A 214 -13.34 -8.50 -3.49
N PRO A 215 -14.51 -7.93 -3.81
CA PRO A 215 -15.70 -8.03 -3.00
C PRO A 215 -16.16 -9.47 -2.76
N ARG A 216 -16.54 -9.76 -1.52
CA ARG A 216 -17.08 -11.07 -1.12
C ARG A 216 -18.47 -10.92 -0.54
N LYS A 217 -19.32 -11.92 -0.77
CA LYS A 217 -20.66 -11.98 -0.18
C LYS A 217 -20.53 -12.13 1.33
N GLY A 218 -21.36 -11.38 2.07
CA GLY A 218 -21.40 -11.41 3.53
C GLY A 218 -20.42 -10.44 4.22
N GLU A 219 -19.57 -9.74 3.48
CA GLU A 219 -18.56 -8.82 4.05
C GLU A 219 -18.99 -7.34 3.98
N THR A 220 -20.27 -7.07 3.75
CA THR A 220 -20.86 -5.72 3.67
C THR A 220 -22.28 -5.72 4.23
N SER A 221 -22.85 -4.54 4.48
CA SER A 221 -24.19 -4.33 5.05
C SER A 221 -24.82 -3.05 4.50
N GLY A 222 -26.11 -2.81 4.75
CA GLY A 222 -26.76 -1.55 4.35
C GLY A 222 -26.61 -1.25 2.86
N GLN A 223 -26.10 -0.05 2.52
CA GLN A 223 -25.69 0.27 1.14
C GLN A 223 -24.44 -0.56 0.80
N VAL A 224 -24.66 -1.68 0.11
CA VAL A 224 -23.68 -2.75 -0.20
C VAL A 224 -22.35 -2.20 -0.71
N GLU A 225 -22.38 -1.23 -1.62
CA GLU A 225 -21.20 -0.66 -2.27
C GLU A 225 -20.29 0.11 -1.34
N LEU A 226 -20.84 0.68 -0.27
CA LEU A 226 -20.15 1.64 0.58
C LEU A 226 -19.58 0.97 1.85
N ASN A 227 -20.08 -0.20 2.23
CA ASN A 227 -19.96 -0.73 3.59
C ASN A 227 -19.13 -2.01 3.72
N TYR A 228 -18.17 -2.28 2.84
CA TYR A 228 -17.26 -3.41 3.07
C TYR A 228 -16.38 -3.16 4.31
N SER A 229 -16.14 -4.18 5.12
CA SER A 229 -15.37 -4.02 6.37
C SER A 229 -13.86 -4.18 6.19
N ASN A 230 -13.38 -4.57 5.01
CA ASN A 230 -11.99 -4.98 4.80
C ASN A 230 -10.99 -3.86 5.15
N ASN A 231 -10.13 -4.06 6.15
CA ASN A 231 -9.12 -3.08 6.54
C ASN A 231 -8.12 -2.74 5.42
N PHE A 232 -7.65 -1.48 5.38
CA PHE A 232 -6.57 -1.05 4.48
C PHE A 232 -5.22 -1.08 5.18
N ARG A 233 -4.33 -1.96 4.72
CA ARG A 233 -3.00 -2.20 5.32
C ARG A 233 -2.05 -1.09 4.88
N THR A 234 -1.81 -0.11 5.76
CA THR A 234 -0.94 1.04 5.44
C THR A 234 0.54 0.67 5.56
N ILE A 235 0.87 -0.16 6.53
CA ILE A 235 2.20 -0.76 6.67
C ILE A 235 2.06 -2.13 7.32
N ARG A 236 2.72 -3.12 6.74
CA ARG A 236 2.74 -4.50 7.21
C ARG A 236 4.16 -5.02 7.27
N TYR A 237 4.38 -6.10 8.00
CA TYR A 237 5.72 -6.53 8.36
C TYR A 237 6.59 -6.91 7.15
N ALA A 238 6.04 -7.43 6.06
CA ALA A 238 6.83 -7.63 4.85
C ALA A 238 7.35 -6.30 4.25
N ASP A 239 6.58 -5.21 4.30
CA ASP A 239 7.06 -3.88 3.88
C ASP A 239 8.24 -3.44 4.75
N VAL A 240 8.13 -3.63 6.08
CA VAL A 240 9.22 -3.35 7.03
C VAL A 240 10.47 -4.16 6.71
N LEU A 241 10.36 -5.47 6.48
CA LEU A 241 11.50 -6.33 6.13
C LEU A 241 12.16 -5.88 4.84
N LEU A 242 11.39 -5.57 3.80
CA LEU A 242 11.94 -5.15 2.52
C LEU A 242 12.55 -3.74 2.57
N MET A 243 11.96 -2.81 3.33
CA MET A 243 12.56 -1.51 3.60
C MET A 243 13.83 -1.62 4.44
N ALA A 244 13.87 -2.54 5.41
CA ALA A 244 15.08 -2.83 6.18
C ALA A 244 16.17 -3.46 5.32
N ALA A 245 15.81 -4.34 4.38
CA ALA A 245 16.74 -4.89 3.41
C ALA A 245 17.36 -3.79 2.55
N GLU A 246 16.52 -2.91 2.03
CA GLU A 246 16.94 -1.75 1.24
C GLU A 246 17.88 -0.85 2.04
N ALA A 247 17.49 -0.48 3.26
CA ALA A 247 18.27 0.38 4.13
C ALA A 247 19.65 -0.22 4.48
N ASN A 248 19.73 -1.53 4.76
CA ASN A 248 20.99 -2.20 5.05
C ASN A 248 21.91 -2.30 3.81
N ASN A 249 21.36 -2.56 2.62
CA ASN A 249 22.15 -2.58 1.38
C ASN A 249 22.67 -1.18 1.00
N LYS A 250 21.90 -0.13 1.29
CA LYS A 250 22.22 1.27 0.94
C LYS A 250 22.88 2.08 2.07
N ALA A 251 23.07 1.47 3.24
CA ALA A 251 23.75 2.06 4.39
C ALA A 251 25.16 2.56 4.04
N THR A 252 25.69 3.49 4.85
CA THR A 252 27.05 4.01 4.64
C THR A 252 28.08 2.88 4.64
N ALA A 253 27.90 1.91 5.55
CA ALA A 253 28.57 0.61 5.50
C ALA A 253 27.54 -0.45 5.09
N ALA A 254 27.50 -0.78 3.81
CA ALA A 254 26.55 -1.74 3.25
C ALA A 254 26.63 -3.10 3.96
N ASN A 255 25.48 -3.66 4.32
CA ASN A 255 25.35 -4.95 4.96
C ASN A 255 24.45 -5.88 4.13
N ASP A 256 25.02 -6.44 3.07
CA ASP A 256 24.30 -7.31 2.14
C ASP A 256 23.83 -8.61 2.79
N ILE A 257 24.57 -9.16 3.77
CA ILE A 257 24.17 -10.38 4.49
C ILE A 257 22.85 -10.14 5.23
N LYS A 258 22.74 -8.99 5.91
CA LYS A 258 21.50 -8.63 6.61
C LYS A 258 20.37 -8.33 5.63
N ALA A 259 20.67 -7.64 4.53
CA ALA A 259 19.69 -7.38 3.49
C ALA A 259 19.14 -8.66 2.85
N GLN A 260 20.01 -9.62 2.51
CA GLN A 260 19.66 -10.97 2.03
C GLN A 260 18.79 -11.70 3.04
N THR A 261 19.13 -11.62 4.34
CA THR A 261 18.33 -12.23 5.40
C THR A 261 16.88 -11.74 5.36
N TYR A 262 16.66 -10.43 5.20
CA TYR A 262 15.31 -9.86 5.23
C TYR A 262 14.50 -10.09 3.96
N ILE A 263 15.09 -9.94 2.77
CA ILE A 263 14.40 -10.27 1.51
C ILE A 263 14.05 -11.77 1.46
N ASN A 264 14.94 -12.65 1.93
CA ASN A 264 14.72 -14.09 1.87
C ASN A 264 13.63 -14.56 2.83
N ARG A 265 13.38 -13.87 3.96
CA ARG A 265 12.20 -14.16 4.79
C ARG A 265 10.89 -14.02 4.00
N VAL A 266 10.78 -12.98 3.18
CA VAL A 266 9.60 -12.74 2.33
C VAL A 266 9.51 -13.78 1.22
N ARG A 267 10.63 -14.07 0.55
CA ARG A 267 10.69 -15.04 -0.55
C ARG A 267 10.37 -16.46 -0.09
N ARG A 268 10.93 -16.89 1.03
CA ARG A 268 10.64 -18.21 1.61
C ARG A 268 9.16 -18.38 1.94
N ARG A 269 8.47 -17.33 2.39
CA ARG A 269 7.00 -17.36 2.55
C ARG A 269 6.28 -17.48 1.20
N ALA A 270 6.71 -16.70 0.21
CA ALA A 270 6.08 -16.65 -1.11
C ALA A 270 6.17 -18.00 -1.87
N PHE A 271 7.30 -18.68 -1.80
CA PHE A 271 7.52 -19.96 -2.50
C PHE A 271 7.27 -21.18 -1.60
N GLY A 272 7.52 -21.06 -0.29
CA GLY A 272 7.48 -22.18 0.65
C GLY A 272 8.73 -23.06 0.62
N ASP A 273 9.85 -22.52 0.13
CA ASP A 273 11.12 -23.22 0.01
C ASP A 273 12.32 -22.28 0.26
N LEU A 274 13.53 -22.83 0.26
CA LEU A 274 14.80 -22.10 0.33
C LEU A 274 15.48 -21.94 -1.05
N LEU A 275 14.95 -22.60 -2.09
CA LEU A 275 15.56 -22.63 -3.43
C LEU A 275 15.47 -21.27 -4.12
N HIS A 276 14.51 -20.45 -3.71
CA HIS A 276 14.31 -19.11 -4.23
C HIS A 276 15.05 -18.03 -3.43
N ASP A 277 15.92 -18.38 -2.48
CA ASP A 277 16.73 -17.40 -1.76
C ASP A 277 17.64 -16.59 -2.70
N VAL A 278 17.69 -15.28 -2.47
CA VAL A 278 18.58 -14.34 -3.15
C VAL A 278 19.94 -14.32 -2.44
N THR A 279 21.01 -14.57 -3.21
CA THR A 279 22.40 -14.61 -2.72
C THR A 279 23.31 -13.57 -3.39
N VAL A 280 22.80 -12.80 -4.36
CA VAL A 280 23.52 -11.70 -5.01
C VAL A 280 23.72 -10.52 -4.04
N THR A 281 24.67 -9.66 -4.35
CA THR A 281 25.12 -8.55 -3.50
C THR A 281 25.08 -7.19 -4.24
N GLY A 282 25.39 -6.11 -3.54
CA GLY A 282 25.54 -4.77 -4.11
C GLY A 282 24.31 -4.28 -4.86
N THR A 283 24.52 -3.65 -6.02
CA THR A 283 23.43 -3.10 -6.85
C THR A 283 22.46 -4.17 -7.35
N THR A 284 22.92 -5.38 -7.64
CA THR A 284 22.04 -6.47 -8.07
C THR A 284 21.11 -6.90 -6.94
N LEU A 285 21.58 -6.89 -5.69
CA LEU A 285 20.73 -7.13 -4.52
C LEU A 285 19.71 -6.01 -4.34
N TYR A 286 20.12 -4.75 -4.52
CA TYR A 286 19.20 -3.61 -4.49
C TYR A 286 18.06 -3.75 -5.50
N ASP A 287 18.37 -4.09 -6.75
CA ASP A 287 17.36 -4.30 -7.78
C ASP A 287 16.47 -5.52 -7.46
N ALA A 288 17.02 -6.59 -6.88
CA ALA A 288 16.25 -7.73 -6.39
C ALA A 288 15.27 -7.31 -5.27
N ILE A 289 15.70 -6.47 -4.31
CA ILE A 289 14.85 -5.93 -3.24
C ILE A 289 13.71 -5.10 -3.82
N LEU A 290 14.00 -4.19 -4.76
CA LEU A 290 12.96 -3.37 -5.40
C LEU A 290 11.98 -4.19 -6.26
N ASN A 291 12.45 -5.28 -6.86
CA ASN A 291 11.58 -6.22 -7.55
C ASN A 291 10.73 -7.02 -6.55
N GLU A 292 11.30 -7.45 -5.43
CA GLU A 292 10.54 -8.15 -4.39
C GLU A 292 9.44 -7.25 -3.81
N ARG A 293 9.73 -5.97 -3.57
CA ARG A 293 8.72 -4.97 -3.18
C ARG A 293 7.58 -4.87 -4.18
N ARG A 294 7.90 -4.90 -5.49
CA ARG A 294 6.90 -4.87 -6.56
C ARG A 294 5.93 -6.06 -6.47
N LEU A 295 6.45 -7.26 -6.23
CA LEU A 295 5.67 -8.50 -6.24
C LEU A 295 4.91 -8.70 -4.92
N GLU A 296 5.56 -8.37 -3.80
CA GLU A 296 4.99 -8.49 -2.47
C GLU A 296 3.87 -7.46 -2.24
N LEU A 297 4.13 -6.19 -2.56
CA LEU A 297 3.26 -5.03 -2.28
C LEU A 297 2.41 -4.63 -3.48
N ALA A 298 2.29 -5.52 -4.47
CA ALA A 298 1.47 -5.30 -5.65
C ALA A 298 0.03 -4.94 -5.27
N MET A 299 -0.54 -3.93 -5.90
CA MET A 299 -1.91 -3.45 -5.65
C MET A 299 -2.16 -2.84 -4.25
N GLU A 300 -1.11 -2.51 -3.50
CA GLU A 300 -1.21 -1.89 -2.16
C GLU A 300 -0.83 -0.39 -2.15
N GLY A 301 -0.64 0.23 -3.33
CA GLY A 301 -0.39 1.68 -3.46
C GLY A 301 1.06 2.12 -3.31
N GLU A 302 2.02 1.18 -3.25
CA GLU A 302 3.45 1.49 -3.02
C GLU A 302 4.23 1.76 -4.32
N ARG A 303 3.95 1.00 -5.39
CA ARG A 303 4.82 0.91 -6.58
C ARG A 303 5.16 2.26 -7.22
N PHE A 304 4.19 3.17 -7.34
CA PHE A 304 4.43 4.48 -7.95
C PHE A 304 5.45 5.29 -7.12
N PHE A 305 5.26 5.36 -5.81
CA PHE A 305 6.16 6.12 -4.94
C PHE A 305 7.55 5.50 -4.84
N ASP A 306 7.64 4.17 -4.87
CA ASP A 306 8.92 3.46 -4.97
C ASP A 306 9.65 3.80 -6.27
N LEU A 307 8.97 3.81 -7.41
CA LEU A 307 9.56 4.20 -8.69
C LEU A 307 10.05 5.65 -8.68
N VAL A 308 9.27 6.57 -8.12
CA VAL A 308 9.64 7.99 -8.04
C VAL A 308 10.85 8.20 -7.13
N ARG A 309 10.83 7.69 -5.89
CA ARG A 309 11.92 7.92 -4.92
C ARG A 309 13.24 7.26 -5.34
N THR A 310 13.18 6.19 -6.13
CA THR A 310 14.37 5.48 -6.63
C THR A 310 14.84 5.97 -8.00
N GLY A 311 14.20 6.99 -8.58
CA GLY A 311 14.55 7.52 -9.91
C GLY A 311 14.21 6.59 -11.08
N LYS A 312 13.43 5.53 -10.85
CA LYS A 312 13.05 4.53 -11.86
C LYS A 312 11.71 4.84 -12.56
N ALA A 313 11.00 5.90 -12.16
CA ALA A 313 9.70 6.25 -12.72
C ALA A 313 9.76 6.56 -14.22
N ALA A 314 10.69 7.41 -14.66
CA ALA A 314 10.80 7.79 -16.07
C ALA A 314 11.09 6.60 -16.99
N SER A 315 12.02 5.72 -16.61
CA SER A 315 12.36 4.53 -17.40
C SER A 315 11.25 3.46 -17.38
N THR A 316 10.45 3.39 -16.31
CA THR A 316 9.39 2.38 -16.18
C THR A 316 8.05 2.83 -16.76
N LEU A 317 7.71 4.12 -16.64
CA LEU A 317 6.39 4.67 -16.97
C LEU A 317 6.42 5.61 -18.17
N GLY A 318 7.59 5.89 -18.75
CA GLY A 318 7.74 6.83 -19.87
C GLY A 318 6.88 6.49 -21.08
N THR A 319 6.83 5.20 -21.45
CA THR A 319 5.96 4.71 -22.55
C THR A 319 4.47 4.79 -22.24
N LEU A 320 4.10 4.96 -20.97
CA LEU A 320 2.73 5.19 -20.51
C LEU A 320 2.38 6.69 -20.40
N GLY A 321 3.29 7.58 -20.83
CA GLY A 321 3.09 9.03 -20.86
C GLY A 321 3.69 9.77 -19.66
N PHE A 322 4.47 9.11 -18.80
CA PHE A 322 5.17 9.78 -17.71
C PHE A 322 6.24 10.74 -18.26
N LYS A 323 6.20 12.00 -17.80
CA LYS A 323 7.14 13.06 -18.13
C LYS A 323 8.01 13.38 -16.92
N ALA A 324 9.32 13.18 -17.05
CA ALA A 324 10.28 13.50 -16.01
C ALA A 324 10.31 15.01 -15.71
N GLY A 325 10.46 15.37 -14.44
CA GLY A 325 10.40 16.75 -13.97
C GLY A 325 8.97 17.34 -13.89
N LYS A 326 7.94 16.50 -14.04
CA LYS A 326 6.53 16.88 -13.95
C LYS A 326 5.76 15.83 -13.15
N ASN A 327 5.70 14.60 -13.66
CA ASN A 327 4.79 13.57 -13.16
C ASN A 327 5.28 12.83 -11.90
N GLU A 328 6.45 13.19 -11.37
CA GLU A 328 6.91 12.75 -10.04
C GLU A 328 5.97 13.26 -8.94
N LEU A 329 5.30 14.40 -9.18
CA LEU A 329 4.33 15.02 -8.29
C LEU A 329 2.98 15.16 -8.99
N PHE A 330 1.91 15.18 -8.19
CA PHE A 330 0.58 15.53 -8.67
C PHE A 330 0.42 17.05 -8.79
N PRO A 331 -0.46 17.55 -9.67
CA PRO A 331 -0.80 18.96 -9.70
C PRO A 331 -1.43 19.38 -8.37
N ILE A 332 -1.13 20.60 -7.92
CA ILE A 332 -1.88 21.25 -6.86
C ILE A 332 -3.32 21.42 -7.36
N PRO A 333 -4.36 21.04 -6.58
CA PRO A 333 -5.73 21.18 -7.01
C PRO A 333 -6.05 22.63 -7.40
N GLN A 334 -6.72 22.81 -8.54
CA GLN A 334 -7.02 24.13 -9.09
C GLN A 334 -7.80 25.01 -8.10
N SER A 335 -8.73 24.43 -7.34
CA SER A 335 -9.48 25.13 -6.29
C SER A 335 -8.59 25.70 -5.19
N GLU A 336 -7.51 25.01 -4.81
CA GLU A 336 -6.58 25.50 -3.78
C GLU A 336 -5.75 26.68 -4.30
N ILE A 337 -5.43 26.69 -5.59
CA ILE A 337 -4.76 27.82 -6.28
C ILE A 337 -5.69 29.03 -6.34
N GLU A 338 -6.95 28.82 -6.75
CA GLU A 338 -7.94 29.89 -6.86
C GLU A 338 -8.28 30.53 -5.51
N VAL A 339 -8.34 29.72 -4.45
CA VAL A 339 -8.67 30.19 -3.10
C VAL A 339 -7.47 30.86 -2.42
N SER A 340 -6.28 30.26 -2.50
CA SER A 340 -5.12 30.67 -1.67
C SER A 340 -3.98 31.31 -2.45
N GLY A 341 -4.04 31.33 -3.79
CA GLY A 341 -2.94 31.80 -4.63
C GLY A 341 -1.72 30.87 -4.62
N LEU A 342 -1.89 29.57 -4.35
CA LEU A 342 -0.77 28.62 -4.30
C LEU A 342 -0.06 28.52 -5.66
N VAL A 343 1.27 28.48 -5.63
CA VAL A 343 2.07 28.22 -6.82
C VAL A 343 1.93 26.75 -7.25
N GLN A 344 1.67 26.53 -8.53
CA GLN A 344 1.54 25.20 -9.12
C GLN A 344 2.88 24.43 -9.12
N ASN A 345 2.82 23.10 -9.15
CA ASN A 345 3.98 22.24 -9.38
C ASN A 345 4.52 22.36 -10.80
N PRO A 346 5.84 22.16 -11.03
CA PRO A 346 6.45 22.33 -12.34
C PRO A 346 5.74 21.55 -13.46
N GLY A 347 5.49 22.25 -14.56
CA GLY A 347 4.96 21.68 -15.79
C GLY A 347 3.44 21.45 -15.83
N TYR A 348 2.69 21.80 -14.79
CA TYR A 348 1.22 21.67 -14.73
C TYR A 348 0.46 22.95 -15.07
#